data_AF-A0A975QQB2-F1
#
_entry.id   AF-A0A975QQB2-F1
#
_cell.length_a   1.000
_cell.length_b   1.000
_cell.length_c   1.000
_cell.angle_alpha   90.00
_cell.angle_beta   90.00
_cell.angle_gamma   90.00
#
_symmetry.space_group_name_H-M   'P 1'
#
loop_
_entity.id
_entity.type
_entity.pdbx_description
1 polymer ?
#
loop_
_entity_poly.entity_id
_entity_poly.type
_entity_poly.pdbx_seq_one_letter_code
_entity_poly.pdbx_strand_id
1 'polypeptide(L)'
;MGLENRRYTDEEYSNMRMFMIKKDNLQAVTEISDHQKFFGKDVEVYKGRKLPIGTRGIVISLKTQHFAQSVWRGWTTKVGIETDDNKILYTYLDNIRLV
;
A
#
# COMPACT_ATOMS: atom_id res chain seq x y z
N MET A 1 8.00 12.13 4.41
CA MET A 1 7.92 12.12 2.94
C MET A 1 6.96 11.01 2.59
N GLY A 2 5.78 11.34 2.06
CA GLY A 2 4.83 10.33 1.59
C GLY A 2 4.99 10.15 0.09
N LEU A 3 4.79 8.93 -0.41
CA LEU A 3 4.75 8.68 -1.85
C LEU A 3 3.55 9.39 -2.46
N GLU A 4 3.71 9.90 -3.69
CA GLU A 4 2.61 10.43 -4.47
C GLU A 4 1.75 9.27 -4.99
N ASN A 5 0.47 9.53 -5.31
CA ASN A 5 -0.39 8.54 -5.95
C ASN A 5 -0.04 8.38 -7.44
N ARG A 6 1.22 8.04 -7.75
CA ARG A 6 1.70 7.74 -9.09
C ARG A 6 2.62 6.53 -9.07
N ARG A 7 2.73 5.85 -10.21
CA ARG A 7 3.76 4.82 -10.39
C ARG A 7 5.12 5.48 -10.60
N TYR A 8 6.14 4.93 -9.94
CA TYR A 8 7.54 5.27 -10.16
C TYR A 8 8.20 4.19 -11.00
N THR A 9 9.32 4.52 -11.66
CA THR A 9 10.15 3.52 -12.31
C THR A 9 10.82 2.61 -11.28
N ASP A 10 11.26 1.42 -11.69
CA ASP A 10 11.97 0.52 -10.78
C ASP A 10 13.30 1.10 -10.30
N GLU A 11 13.93 1.96 -11.10
CA GLU A 11 15.11 2.72 -10.72
C GLU A 11 14.79 3.77 -9.64
N GLU A 12 13.72 4.55 -9.82
CA GLU A 12 13.23 5.49 -8.80
C GLU A 12 12.95 4.78 -7.47
N TYR A 13 12.26 3.63 -7.51
CA TYR A 13 12.01 2.82 -6.30
C TYR A 13 13.29 2.30 -5.66
N SER A 14 14.26 1.85 -6.45
CA SER A 14 15.56 1.39 -5.94
C SER A 14 16.31 2.52 -5.24
N ASN A 15 16.39 3.69 -5.89
CA ASN A 15 17.07 4.87 -5.35
C ASN A 15 16.42 5.37 -4.05
N MET A 16 15.08 5.43 -4.01
CA MET A 16 14.34 5.79 -2.80
C MET A 16 14.59 4.79 -1.66
N ARG A 17 14.57 3.48 -1.93
CA ARG A 17 14.88 2.47 -0.91
C ARG A 17 16.28 2.62 -0.35
N MET A 18 17.27 2.73 -1.22
CA MET A 18 18.67 2.89 -0.81
C MET A 18 18.87 4.14 0.04
N PHE A 19 18.20 5.24 -0.31
CA PHE A 19 18.22 6.48 0.47
C PHE A 19 17.59 6.29 1.86
N MET A 20 16.44 5.61 1.96
CA MET A 20 15.77 5.38 3.23
C MET A 20 16.52 4.39 4.13
N ILE A 21 17.16 3.37 3.55
CA ILE A 21 18.05 2.44 4.28
C ILE A 21 19.23 3.22 4.89
N LYS A 22 19.88 4.11 4.13
CA LYS A 22 20.97 4.95 4.64
C LYS A 22 20.55 5.87 5.79
N LYS A 23 19.25 6.19 5.88
CA LYS A 23 18.66 6.99 6.96
C LYS A 23 18.08 6.15 8.10
N ASP A 24 18.30 4.84 8.08
CA ASP A 24 17.73 3.88 9.05
C ASP A 24 16.20 3.98 9.18
N ASN A 25 15.52 4.35 8.08
CA ASN A 25 14.07 4.50 8.03
C ASN A 25 13.43 3.27 7.38
N LEU A 26 13.44 2.15 8.11
CA LEU A 26 12.90 0.87 7.62
C LEU A 26 11.40 0.92 7.32
N GLN A 27 10.65 1.80 7.98
CA GLN A 27 9.22 1.98 7.73
C GLN A 27 8.97 2.55 6.34
N ALA A 28 9.74 3.57 5.94
CA ALA A 28 9.67 4.12 4.59
C ALA A 28 10.11 3.09 3.54
N VAL A 29 11.07 2.21 3.86
CA VAL A 29 11.47 1.10 2.98
C VAL A 29 10.30 0.12 2.75
N THR A 30 9.55 -0.22 3.80
CA THR A 30 8.34 -1.03 3.70
C THR A 30 7.28 -0.33 2.85
N GLU A 31 6.99 0.95 3.08
CA GLU A 31 6.03 1.72 2.29
C GLU A 31 6.40 1.73 0.80
N ILE A 32 7.69 1.96 0.48
CA ILE A 32 8.17 1.92 -0.90
C ILE A 32 8.00 0.52 -1.52
N SER A 33 8.26 -0.53 -0.75
CA SER A 33 8.15 -1.91 -1.22
C SER A 33 6.69 -2.31 -1.47
N ASP A 34 5.78 -1.95 -0.57
CA ASP A 34 4.34 -2.13 -0.73
C ASP A 34 3.84 -1.34 -1.95
N HIS A 35 4.28 -0.09 -2.09
CA HIS A 35 3.91 0.74 -3.23
C HIS A 35 4.41 0.17 -4.56
N GLN A 36 5.65 -0.30 -4.62
CA GLN A 36 6.16 -0.95 -5.83
C GLN A 36 5.40 -2.25 -6.13
N LYS A 37 4.97 -2.99 -5.11
CA LYS A 37 4.30 -4.28 -5.32
C LYS A 37 2.83 -4.12 -5.75
N PHE A 38 2.10 -3.19 -5.15
CA PHE A 38 0.64 -3.15 -5.26
C PHE A 38 0.11 -1.97 -6.07
N PHE A 39 0.79 -0.82 -6.11
CA PHE A 39 0.22 0.37 -6.77
C PHE A 39 0.02 0.15 -8.27
N GLY A 40 -1.17 0.46 -8.77
CA GLY A 40 -1.58 0.27 -10.16
C GLY A 40 -1.76 -1.19 -10.57
N LYS A 41 -1.87 -2.12 -9.61
CA LYS A 41 -2.11 -3.54 -9.87
C LYS A 41 -3.55 -3.93 -9.52
N ASP A 42 -4.05 -4.92 -10.23
CA ASP A 42 -5.31 -5.58 -9.92
C ASP A 42 -5.20 -6.39 -8.63
N VAL A 43 -6.16 -6.19 -7.75
CA VAL A 43 -6.23 -6.86 -6.47
C VAL A 43 -7.63 -7.36 -6.18
N GLU A 44 -7.69 -8.38 -5.34
CA GLU A 44 -8.93 -8.95 -4.82
C GLU A 44 -8.92 -8.91 -3.29
N VAL A 45 -10.03 -8.49 -2.70
CA VAL A 45 -10.26 -8.59 -1.26
C VAL A 45 -10.50 -10.07 -0.91
N TYR A 46 -9.60 -10.69 -0.15
CA TYR A 46 -9.71 -12.11 0.23
C TYR A 46 -10.08 -12.31 1.70
N LYS A 47 -9.97 -11.27 2.53
CA LYS A 47 -10.36 -11.31 3.95
C LYS A 47 -10.79 -9.93 4.46
N GLY A 48 -11.31 -9.90 5.69
CA GLY A 48 -11.75 -8.68 6.36
C GLY A 48 -13.27 -8.51 6.33
N ARG A 49 -13.76 -7.54 7.12
CA ARG A 49 -15.20 -7.33 7.37
C ARG A 49 -15.79 -6.09 6.70
N LYS A 50 -14.93 -5.19 6.21
CA LYS A 50 -15.35 -3.86 5.72
C LYS A 50 -15.84 -3.90 4.28
N LEU A 51 -15.23 -4.75 3.45
CA LEU A 51 -15.58 -4.93 2.05
C LEU A 51 -15.97 -6.40 1.82
N PRO A 52 -16.92 -6.71 0.92
CA PRO A 52 -17.23 -8.08 0.55
C PRO A 52 -16.00 -8.81 0.00
N ILE A 53 -15.81 -10.06 0.43
CA ILE A 53 -14.78 -10.94 -0.12
C ILE A 53 -15.08 -11.17 -1.61
N GLY A 54 -14.04 -11.11 -2.45
CA GLY A 54 -14.15 -11.16 -3.90
C GLY A 54 -14.28 -9.79 -4.57
N THR A 55 -14.33 -8.68 -3.80
CA THR A 55 -14.27 -7.33 -4.37
C THR A 55 -12.95 -7.14 -5.12
N ARG A 56 -13.02 -6.75 -6.39
CA ARG A 56 -11.85 -6.54 -7.27
C ARG A 56 -11.71 -5.08 -7.70
N GLY A 57 -10.49 -4.70 -8.03
CA GLY A 57 -10.20 -3.41 -8.64
C GLY A 57 -8.71 -3.09 -8.63
N ILE A 58 -8.38 -1.89 -9.08
CA ILE A 58 -7.01 -1.40 -9.23
C ILE A 58 -6.62 -0.60 -7.99
N VAL A 59 -5.42 -0.82 -7.46
CA VAL A 59 -4.90 -0.01 -6.36
C VAL A 59 -4.49 1.37 -6.86
N ILE A 60 -5.16 2.41 -6.34
CA ILE A 60 -4.91 3.82 -6.71
C ILE A 60 -4.31 4.66 -5.57
N SER A 61 -4.24 4.11 -4.35
CA SER A 61 -3.64 4.81 -3.21
C SER A 61 -3.14 3.82 -2.16
N LEU A 62 -1.96 4.11 -1.62
CA LEU A 62 -1.34 3.36 -0.52
C LEU A 62 -0.81 4.36 0.51
N LYS A 63 -1.22 4.21 1.77
CA LYS A 63 -0.75 5.08 2.85
C LYS A 63 -0.52 4.29 4.12
N THR A 64 0.72 4.28 4.59
CA THR A 64 1.08 3.67 5.87
C THR A 64 0.52 4.52 7.02
N GLN A 65 -0.09 3.86 8.00
CA GLN A 65 -0.67 4.48 9.19
C GLN A 65 -0.16 3.75 10.43
N HIS A 66 0.17 4.52 11.47
CA HIS A 66 0.59 4.00 12.76
C HIS A 66 -0.52 4.23 13.79
N PHE A 67 -1.10 3.15 14.32
CA PHE A 67 -2.22 3.21 15.27
C PHE A 67 -1.82 2.93 16.72
N ALA A 68 -0.57 2.59 17.00
CA ALA A 68 -0.14 2.29 18.37
C ALA A 68 0.65 3.44 19.01
N GLN A 69 0.73 3.39 20.34
CA GLN A 69 1.68 4.20 21.11
C GLN A 69 3.11 3.65 21.03
N SER A 70 3.28 2.36 20.70
CA SER A 70 4.58 1.71 20.55
C SER A 70 5.12 1.94 19.14
N VAL A 71 6.31 2.52 19.02
CA VAL A 71 7.00 2.77 17.73
C VAL A 71 7.20 1.53 16.86
N TRP A 72 7.13 0.33 17.46
CA TRP A 72 7.37 -0.95 16.79
C TRP A 72 6.09 -1.70 16.37
N ARG A 73 4.90 -1.30 16.84
CA ARG A 73 3.66 -2.06 16.64
C ARG A 73 2.57 -1.18 16.03
N GLY A 74 1.61 -1.77 15.33
CA GLY A 74 0.44 -1.02 14.84
C GLY A 74 0.66 -0.20 13.57
N TRP A 75 1.74 -0.47 12.83
CA TRP A 75 1.86 -0.04 11.44
C TRP A 75 0.95 -0.89 10.57
N THR A 76 0.11 -0.26 9.76
CA THR A 76 -0.71 -0.91 8.74
C THR A 76 -0.81 -0.02 7.51
N THR A 77 -0.91 -0.61 6.33
CA THR A 77 -1.01 0.14 5.08
C THR A 77 -2.48 0.19 4.65
N LYS A 78 -3.07 1.38 4.66
CA LYS A 78 -4.41 1.62 4.13
C LYS A 78 -4.33 1.68 2.61
N VAL A 79 -5.25 1.00 1.95
CA VAL A 79 -5.30 0.86 0.48
C VAL A 79 -6.60 1.44 -0.05
N GLY A 80 -6.51 2.26 -1.09
CA GLY A 80 -7.62 2.67 -1.94
C GLY A 80 -7.67 1.81 -3.20
N ILE A 81 -8.81 1.19 -3.46
CA ILE A 81 -9.08 0.33 -4.62
C ILE A 81 -10.17 1.01 -5.44
N GLU A 82 -9.91 1.21 -6.73
CA GLU A 82 -10.91 1.63 -7.70
C GLU A 82 -11.50 0.39 -8.38
N THR A 83 -12.80 0.19 -8.17
CA THR A 83 -13.56 -0.92 -8.79
C THR A 83 -13.99 -0.58 -10.21
N ASP A 84 -14.42 -1.58 -10.99
CA ASP A 84 -14.93 -1.41 -12.36
C ASP A 84 -16.13 -0.43 -12.45
N ASP A 85 -16.89 -0.29 -11.36
CA ASP A 85 -17.99 0.67 -11.22
C ASP A 85 -17.50 2.12 -10.97
N ASN A 86 -16.20 2.40 -11.08
CA ASN A 86 -15.54 3.65 -10.67
C ASN A 86 -15.78 4.04 -9.19
N LYS A 87 -16.07 3.05 -8.32
CA LYS A 87 -16.17 3.28 -6.87
C LYS A 87 -14.80 3.13 -6.23
N ILE A 88 -14.43 4.12 -5.42
CA ILE A 88 -13.22 4.08 -4.59
C ILE A 88 -13.56 3.48 -3.23
N LEU A 89 -13.02 2.30 -2.95
CA LEU A 89 -13.20 1.58 -1.70
C LEU A 89 -11.89 1.55 -0.92
N TYR A 90 -12.00 1.60 0.42
CA TYR A 90 -10.82 1.63 1.28
C TYR A 90 -10.76 0.42 2.21
N THR A 91 -9.65 -0.29 2.18
CA THR A 91 -9.33 -1.44 3.04
C THR A 91 -7.87 -1.36 3.53
N TYR A 92 -7.34 -2.46 4.06
CA TYR A 92 -5.94 -2.59 4.49
C TYR A 92 -5.21 -3.59 3.60
N LEU A 93 -3.90 -3.42 3.47
CA LEU A 93 -3.04 -4.23 2.60
C LEU A 93 -3.14 -5.72 2.94
N ASP A 94 -3.25 -6.04 4.23
CA ASP A 94 -3.42 -7.41 4.69
C ASP A 94 -4.69 -8.07 4.16
N ASN A 95 -5.71 -7.29 3.78
CA ASN A 95 -7.01 -7.80 3.33
C ASN A 95 -7.05 -8.11 1.83
N ILE A 96 -6.01 -7.74 1.08
CA ILE A 96 -5.97 -7.85 -0.38
C ILE A 96 -4.84 -8.77 -0.86
N ARG A 97 -5.02 -9.35 -2.04
CA ARG A 97 -3.99 -10.10 -2.75
C ARG A 97 -3.94 -9.65 -4.20
N LEU A 98 -2.77 -9.77 -4.82
CA LEU A 98 -2.63 -9.60 -6.26
C LEU A 98 -3.43 -10.71 -6.98
N VAL A 99 -4.06 -10.35 -8.09
CA VAL A 99 -4.75 -11.26 -9.00
C VAL A 99 -3.81 -11.72 -10.10
#